data_AF-A0A9N9DWU0-F1
#
_entry.id   AF-A0A9N9DWU0-F1
#
_cell.length_a   1.000
_cell.length_b   1.000
_cell.length_c   1.000
_cell.angle_alpha   90.00
_cell.angle_beta   90.00
_cell.angle_gamma   90.00
#
_symmetry.space_group_name_H-M   'P 1'
#
loop_
_entity.id
_entity.type
_entity.pdbx_description
1 polymer ?
#
loop_
_entity_poly.entity_id
_entity_poly.type
_entity_poly.pdbx_seq_one_letter_code
_entity_poly.pdbx_strand_id
1 'polypeptide(L)'
;METGNGNSALLTRSETRILRRLQLKKLQAYEAIVKFEKLSCAQLFSLEPTQYLCLVNVCSGGVGSVTTEQLSEIFSSFEGYTELRLIHGKPYSFVLFDSASAALHARNSLHEKPCELLNGKAIFIEFVNLNYQNFMRQIELSVKECIPGLHLSEEFISEELEETILKNIHSANTWIPVQHRKAMHFGHSYDYDSNQVGAPSPEFPYYMHPLLNKLKTCYPSVPVMEQLTVQYYPIGTGIPPHIDCHSSFGEYIVAFSLGSSVIMEFKNVKTGNVINIDLPNRSLLILSEEARYAWSHSIRARKSDQLENGQVRRRGQRISLTLRTINPGRICKCSWIDLCDKNVAHLESNHFPKTLVPFIPRSKNKRAA
;
A
#
# COMPACT_ATOMS: atom_id res chain seq x y z
N MET A 1 28.66 -2.68 -62.83
CA MET A 1 28.83 -1.29 -62.38
C MET A 1 27.56 -0.60 -62.82
N GLU A 2 26.64 -0.22 -61.94
CA GLU A 2 26.80 0.95 -61.06
C GLU A 2 26.30 0.68 -59.64
N THR A 3 27.13 1.12 -58.70
CA THR A 3 26.93 1.15 -57.26
C THR A 3 26.00 2.29 -56.87
N GLY A 4 25.17 2.06 -55.85
CA GLY A 4 24.08 2.94 -55.46
C GLY A 4 24.44 4.28 -54.83
N ASN A 5 23.38 5.00 -54.48
CA ASN A 5 23.46 6.15 -53.59
C ASN A 5 22.20 6.20 -52.71
N GLY A 6 22.27 5.57 -51.54
CA GLY A 6 21.26 5.69 -50.51
C GLY A 6 21.42 7.05 -49.82
N ASN A 7 20.51 7.97 -50.13
CA ASN A 7 20.42 9.27 -49.46
C ASN A 7 20.02 9.09 -47.99
N SER A 8 21.01 8.98 -47.10
CA SER A 8 20.84 9.22 -45.67
C SER A 8 20.69 10.73 -45.45
N ALA A 9 19.46 11.22 -45.35
CA ALA A 9 19.19 12.61 -45.00
C ALA A 9 19.80 12.92 -43.61
N LEU A 10 20.70 13.91 -43.56
CA LEU A 10 21.34 14.36 -42.32
C LEU A 10 20.31 15.11 -41.45
N LEU A 11 20.14 14.65 -40.20
CA LEU A 11 19.23 15.24 -39.23
C LEU A 11 19.60 16.70 -38.94
N THR A 12 18.58 17.55 -38.79
CA THR A 12 18.75 18.94 -38.34
C THR A 12 19.26 18.99 -36.90
N ARG A 13 19.82 20.14 -36.50
CA ARG A 13 20.26 20.38 -35.11
C ARG A 13 19.12 20.19 -34.10
N SER A 14 17.88 20.53 -34.48
CA SER A 14 16.69 20.37 -33.64
C SER A 14 16.34 18.89 -33.45
N GLU A 15 16.28 18.13 -34.55
CA GLU A 15 15.99 16.69 -34.52
C GLU A 15 17.06 15.91 -33.76
N THR A 16 18.33 16.26 -33.95
CA THR A 16 19.47 15.67 -33.21
C THR A 16 19.32 15.88 -31.70
N ARG A 17 18.87 17.09 -31.27
CA ARG A 17 18.62 17.40 -29.86
C ARG A 17 17.44 16.60 -29.29
N ILE A 18 16.38 16.42 -30.07
CA ILE A 18 15.20 15.64 -29.67
C ILE A 18 15.58 14.17 -29.50
N LEU A 19 16.28 13.58 -30.48
CA LEU A 19 16.76 12.20 -30.44
C LEU A 19 17.67 11.95 -29.25
N ARG A 20 18.63 12.85 -28.98
CA ARG A 20 19.51 12.74 -27.81
C ARG A 20 18.74 12.77 -26.50
N ARG A 21 17.70 13.61 -26.38
CA ARG A 21 16.83 13.64 -25.19
C ARG A 21 16.03 12.34 -25.03
N LEU A 22 15.53 11.78 -26.13
CA LEU A 22 14.79 10.52 -26.12
C LEU A 22 15.70 9.37 -25.66
N GLN A 23 16.91 9.27 -26.21
CA GLN A 23 17.91 8.27 -25.83
C GLN A 23 18.30 8.37 -24.36
N LEU A 24 18.51 9.58 -23.83
CA LEU A 24 18.79 9.78 -22.41
C LEU A 24 17.64 9.32 -21.51
N LYS A 25 16.39 9.62 -21.89
CA LYS A 25 15.20 9.14 -21.16
C LYS A 25 15.09 7.63 -21.20
N LYS A 26 15.39 7.01 -22.35
CA LYS A 26 15.42 5.56 -22.50
C LYS A 26 16.45 4.97 -21.55
N LEU A 27 17.69 5.45 -21.59
CA LEU A 27 18.75 4.96 -20.71
C LEU A 27 18.36 5.04 -19.23
N GLN A 28 17.82 6.19 -18.80
CA GLN A 28 17.35 6.38 -17.41
C GLN A 28 16.25 5.40 -17.00
N ALA A 29 15.29 5.13 -17.89
CA ALA A 29 14.23 4.17 -17.62
C ALA A 29 14.77 2.74 -17.46
N TYR A 30 15.73 2.34 -18.30
CA TYR A 30 16.34 1.02 -18.26
C TYR A 30 17.24 0.87 -17.03
N GLU A 31 18.00 1.90 -16.67
CA GLU A 31 18.76 1.94 -15.42
C GLU A 31 17.85 1.82 -14.19
N ALA A 32 16.67 2.46 -14.22
CA ALA A 32 15.71 2.40 -13.13
C ALA A 32 15.18 0.97 -12.91
N ILE A 33 14.76 0.27 -13.96
CA ILE A 33 14.26 -1.11 -13.84
C ILE A 33 15.40 -2.07 -13.45
N VAL A 34 16.58 -1.97 -14.06
CA VAL A 34 17.75 -2.81 -13.75
C VAL A 34 18.16 -2.65 -12.28
N LYS A 35 18.20 -1.41 -11.79
CA LYS A 35 18.51 -1.11 -10.38
C LYS A 35 17.44 -1.64 -9.43
N PHE A 36 16.17 -1.53 -9.81
CA PHE A 36 15.05 -1.98 -8.99
C PHE A 36 15.01 -3.51 -8.89
N GLU A 37 15.07 -4.20 -10.03
CA GLU A 37 15.01 -5.67 -10.10
C GLU A 37 16.34 -6.34 -9.75
N LYS A 38 17.45 -5.58 -9.75
CA LYS A 38 18.82 -6.06 -9.54
C LYS A 38 19.25 -7.11 -10.58
N LEU A 39 18.87 -6.89 -11.84
CA LEU A 39 19.08 -7.83 -12.95
C LEU A 39 19.46 -7.10 -14.23
N SER A 40 20.14 -7.81 -15.13
CA SER A 40 20.46 -7.27 -16.45
C SER A 40 19.25 -7.28 -17.39
N CYS A 41 19.24 -6.38 -18.38
CA CYS A 41 18.19 -6.33 -19.41
C CYS A 41 18.01 -7.67 -20.15
N ALA A 42 19.10 -8.40 -20.41
CA ALA A 42 19.05 -9.69 -21.09
C ALA A 42 18.33 -10.78 -20.28
N GLN A 43 18.29 -10.63 -18.95
CA GLN A 43 17.52 -11.54 -18.09
C GLN A 43 16.05 -11.13 -18.01
N LEU A 44 15.76 -9.82 -18.07
CA LEU A 44 14.41 -9.28 -17.92
C LEU A 44 13.58 -9.39 -19.21
N PHE A 45 14.21 -9.15 -20.36
CA PHE A 45 13.51 -8.97 -21.63
C PHE A 45 13.83 -10.07 -22.62
N SER A 46 12.82 -10.42 -23.42
CA SER A 46 12.92 -11.36 -24.52
C SER A 46 13.28 -10.62 -25.80
N LEU A 47 14.15 -11.22 -26.62
CA LEU A 47 14.35 -10.79 -28.00
C LEU A 47 13.22 -11.29 -28.91
N GLU A 48 12.66 -12.47 -28.58
CA GLU A 48 11.54 -13.05 -29.28
C GLU A 48 10.21 -12.43 -28.81
N PRO A 49 9.25 -12.18 -29.72
CA PRO A 49 7.92 -11.71 -29.34
C PRO A 49 7.24 -12.64 -28.35
N THR A 50 6.67 -12.04 -27.30
CA THR A 50 5.80 -12.73 -26.35
C THR A 50 4.50 -11.95 -26.22
N GLN A 51 3.45 -12.58 -25.71
CA GLN A 51 2.16 -11.94 -25.48
C GLN A 51 2.19 -10.88 -24.35
N TYR A 52 3.32 -10.73 -23.67
CA TYR A 52 3.49 -9.84 -22.53
C TYR A 52 4.47 -8.72 -22.89
N LEU A 53 4.02 -7.49 -22.74
CA LEU A 53 4.82 -6.29 -22.96
C LEU A 53 5.11 -5.61 -21.63
N CYS A 54 6.34 -5.19 -21.43
CA CYS A 54 6.77 -4.33 -20.34
C CYS A 54 6.91 -2.88 -20.83
N LEU A 55 6.18 -1.97 -20.20
CA LEU A 55 6.30 -0.52 -20.39
C LEU A 55 7.35 0.03 -19.42
N VAL A 56 8.59 0.18 -19.90
CA VAL A 56 9.78 0.39 -19.07
C VAL A 56 9.81 1.77 -18.39
N ASN A 57 9.13 2.76 -18.95
CA ASN A 57 9.09 4.15 -18.45
C ASN A 57 7.71 4.59 -17.96
N VAL A 58 6.82 3.63 -17.68
CA VAL A 58 5.44 3.90 -17.27
C VAL A 58 5.17 3.19 -15.96
N CYS A 59 4.88 3.92 -14.89
CA CYS A 59 4.65 3.35 -13.57
C CYS A 59 3.23 3.60 -13.06
N SER A 60 2.81 2.79 -12.08
CA SER A 60 1.68 3.13 -11.21
C SER A 60 1.99 4.46 -10.52
N GLY A 61 1.31 5.54 -10.91
CA GLY A 61 1.58 6.86 -10.32
C GLY A 61 1.25 8.07 -11.15
N GLY A 62 1.19 7.90 -12.48
CA GLY A 62 1.27 9.05 -13.38
C GLY A 62 2.57 9.83 -13.23
N VAL A 63 3.66 9.21 -12.73
CA VAL A 63 4.97 9.86 -12.74
C VAL A 63 5.36 10.02 -14.21
N GLY A 64 5.42 11.26 -14.67
CA GLY A 64 5.57 11.59 -16.08
C GLY A 64 4.27 11.92 -16.82
N SER A 65 3.15 12.13 -16.12
CA SER A 65 1.85 12.64 -16.63
C SER A 65 1.16 11.79 -17.71
N VAL A 66 1.38 10.47 -17.68
CA VAL A 66 0.63 9.48 -18.45
C VAL A 66 -0.33 8.78 -17.50
N THR A 67 -1.63 8.81 -17.78
CA THR A 67 -2.64 8.19 -16.91
C THR A 67 -2.97 6.77 -17.34
N THR A 68 -3.56 5.98 -16.43
CA THR A 68 -4.05 4.64 -16.73
C THR A 68 -5.09 4.66 -17.83
N GLU A 69 -6.00 5.65 -17.79
CA GLU A 69 -7.08 5.79 -18.76
C GLU A 69 -6.52 6.01 -20.16
N GLN A 70 -5.51 6.87 -20.31
CA GLN A 70 -4.83 7.09 -21.58
C GLN A 70 -4.18 5.80 -22.11
N LEU A 71 -3.52 5.04 -21.24
CA LEU A 71 -2.89 3.77 -21.65
C LEU A 71 -3.93 2.73 -22.04
N SER A 72 -4.99 2.57 -21.23
CA SER A 72 -6.08 1.65 -21.52
C SER A 72 -6.75 2.00 -22.84
N GLU A 73 -7.02 3.29 -23.10
CA GLU A 73 -7.56 3.77 -24.37
C GLU A 73 -6.65 3.41 -25.54
N ILE A 74 -5.35 3.71 -25.44
CA ILE A 74 -4.37 3.38 -26.49
C ILE A 74 -4.33 1.87 -26.74
N PHE A 75 -4.14 1.06 -25.70
CA PHE A 75 -3.92 -0.38 -25.86
C PHE A 75 -5.20 -1.13 -26.23
N SER A 76 -6.38 -0.68 -25.79
CA SER A 76 -7.67 -1.25 -26.18
C SER A 76 -8.00 -1.09 -27.67
N SER A 77 -7.32 -0.17 -28.37
CA SER A 77 -7.46 -0.02 -29.82
C SER A 77 -6.75 -1.12 -30.64
N PHE A 78 -5.86 -1.89 -30.00
CA PHE A 78 -5.15 -2.98 -30.66
C PHE A 78 -5.94 -4.29 -30.51
N GLU A 79 -6.08 -5.02 -31.62
CA GLU A 79 -6.65 -6.37 -31.61
C GLU A 79 -5.86 -7.29 -30.66
N GLY A 80 -6.57 -8.15 -29.94
CA GLY A 80 -6.00 -9.10 -28.99
C GLY A 80 -5.57 -8.48 -27.65
N TYR A 81 -5.78 -7.18 -27.41
CA TYR A 81 -5.55 -6.59 -26.10
C TYR A 81 -6.39 -7.29 -25.03
N THR A 82 -5.74 -7.69 -23.93
CA THR A 82 -6.39 -8.36 -22.81
C THR A 82 -6.43 -7.46 -21.58
N GLU A 83 -5.29 -6.94 -21.14
CA GLU A 83 -5.20 -6.24 -19.86
C GLU A 83 -3.99 -5.31 -19.76
N LEU A 84 -4.15 -4.20 -19.04
CA LEU A 84 -3.08 -3.32 -18.57
C LEU A 84 -2.89 -3.55 -17.07
N ARG A 85 -1.68 -3.94 -16.65
CA ARG A 85 -1.30 -4.19 -15.25
C ARG A 85 -0.30 -3.16 -14.76
N LEU A 86 -0.73 -2.31 -13.83
CA LEU A 86 0.11 -1.33 -13.15
C LEU A 86 0.54 -1.90 -11.79
N ILE A 87 1.85 -2.10 -11.57
CA ILE A 87 2.34 -2.62 -10.29
C ILE A 87 2.76 -1.46 -9.38
N HIS A 88 2.14 -1.36 -8.20
CA HIS A 88 2.44 -0.27 -7.26
C HIS A 88 3.90 -0.32 -6.80
N GLY A 89 4.56 0.84 -6.79
CA GLY A 89 5.95 0.97 -6.35
C GLY A 89 7.00 0.50 -7.35
N LYS A 90 6.61 -0.03 -8.52
CA LYS A 90 7.52 -0.37 -9.61
C LYS A 90 7.67 0.79 -10.60
N PRO A 91 8.86 1.01 -11.19
CA PRO A 91 9.08 2.06 -12.18
C PRO A 91 8.58 1.68 -13.60
N TYR A 92 7.88 0.56 -13.76
CA TYR A 92 7.41 -0.01 -15.03
C TYR A 92 6.03 -0.66 -14.85
N SER A 93 5.38 -1.01 -15.96
CA SER A 93 4.04 -1.63 -16.01
C SER A 93 3.95 -2.71 -17.09
N PHE A 94 2.86 -3.47 -17.15
CA PHE A 94 2.66 -4.55 -18.12
C PHE A 94 1.41 -4.37 -18.97
N VAL A 95 1.48 -4.83 -20.21
CA VAL A 95 0.32 -4.98 -21.10
C VAL A 95 0.28 -6.42 -21.60
N LEU A 96 -0.88 -7.04 -21.52
CA LEU A 96 -1.13 -8.41 -21.91
C LEU A 96 -1.96 -8.43 -23.18
N PHE A 97 -1.56 -9.32 -24.08
CA PHE A 97 -2.30 -9.69 -25.28
C PHE A 97 -2.65 -11.18 -25.25
N ASP A 98 -3.59 -11.58 -26.09
CA ASP A 98 -3.95 -12.98 -26.31
C ASP A 98 -2.88 -13.77 -27.09
N SER A 99 -2.00 -13.06 -27.80
CA SER A 99 -1.01 -13.63 -28.69
C SER A 99 0.25 -12.76 -28.81
N ALA A 100 1.38 -13.41 -29.09
CA ALA A 100 2.65 -12.71 -29.34
C ALA A 100 2.58 -11.83 -30.61
N SER A 101 1.78 -12.21 -31.59
CA SER A 101 1.57 -11.44 -32.82
C SER A 101 0.88 -10.10 -32.55
N ALA A 102 -0.19 -10.11 -31.74
CA ALA A 102 -0.90 -8.91 -31.33
C ALA A 102 0.00 -7.97 -30.51
N ALA A 103 0.74 -8.52 -29.55
CA ALA A 103 1.72 -7.76 -28.77
C ALA A 103 2.83 -7.13 -29.64
N LEU A 104 3.34 -7.87 -30.64
CA LEU A 104 4.33 -7.37 -31.59
C LEU A 104 3.78 -6.20 -32.41
N HIS A 105 2.54 -6.29 -32.88
CA HIS A 105 1.90 -5.22 -33.62
C HIS A 105 1.75 -3.94 -32.78
N ALA A 106 1.32 -4.06 -31.52
CA ALA A 106 1.24 -2.94 -30.59
C ALA A 106 2.63 -2.32 -30.30
N ARG A 107 3.63 -3.16 -30.03
CA ARG A 107 5.01 -2.70 -29.80
C ARG A 107 5.56 -1.94 -31.00
N ASN A 108 5.40 -2.46 -32.22
CA ASN A 108 5.90 -1.81 -33.43
C ASN A 108 5.23 -0.45 -33.68
N SER A 109 3.97 -0.29 -33.27
CA SER A 109 3.22 0.93 -33.44
C SER A 109 3.59 2.02 -32.44
N LEU A 110 4.00 1.65 -31.21
CA LEU A 110 4.14 2.58 -30.09
C LEU A 110 5.57 2.76 -29.56
N HIS A 111 6.43 1.75 -29.68
CA HIS A 111 7.78 1.77 -29.09
C HIS A 111 8.61 2.92 -29.68
N GLU A 112 9.15 3.77 -28.79
CA GLU A 112 9.99 4.93 -29.13
C GLU A 112 9.32 5.99 -30.03
N LYS A 113 8.02 5.88 -30.26
CA LYS A 113 7.26 6.81 -31.10
C LYS A 113 6.47 7.78 -30.22
N PRO A 114 6.43 9.08 -30.57
CA PRO A 114 5.59 10.04 -29.87
C PRO A 114 4.12 9.66 -30.07
N CYS A 115 3.34 9.68 -28.97
CA CYS A 115 1.92 9.39 -29.00
C CYS A 115 1.12 10.65 -28.62
N GLU A 116 0.17 11.06 -29.46
CA GLU A 116 -0.65 12.25 -29.24
C GLU A 116 -1.51 12.14 -27.97
N LEU A 117 -2.11 10.97 -27.74
CA LEU A 117 -2.87 10.67 -26.51
C LEU A 117 -2.00 10.75 -25.25
N LEU A 118 -0.67 10.69 -25.39
CA LEU A 118 0.30 10.88 -24.30
C LEU A 118 0.96 12.27 -24.31
N ASN A 119 0.35 13.26 -24.97
CA ASN A 119 0.90 14.61 -25.14
C ASN A 119 2.28 14.62 -25.83
N GLY A 120 2.42 13.80 -26.89
CA GLY A 120 3.65 13.67 -27.68
C GLY A 120 4.76 12.88 -26.99
N LYS A 121 4.47 12.20 -25.88
CA LYS A 121 5.45 11.38 -25.16
C LYS A 121 5.61 10.02 -25.81
N ALA A 122 6.82 9.49 -25.76
CA ALA A 122 7.13 8.15 -26.21
C ALA A 122 7.16 7.17 -25.02
N ILE A 123 6.71 5.95 -25.28
CA ILE A 123 6.81 4.83 -24.36
C ILE A 123 7.87 3.85 -24.85
N PHE A 124 8.57 3.22 -23.92
CA PHE A 124 9.59 2.23 -24.21
C PHE A 124 9.02 0.87 -23.83
N ILE A 125 8.88 0.01 -24.84
CA ILE A 125 8.14 -1.26 -24.73
C ILE A 125 9.08 -2.42 -25.01
N GLU A 126 9.22 -3.38 -24.11
CA GLU A 126 9.99 -4.60 -24.34
C GLU A 126 9.16 -5.86 -24.14
N PHE A 127 9.50 -6.93 -24.85
CA PHE A 127 8.90 -8.24 -24.61
C PHE A 127 9.45 -8.82 -23.31
N VAL A 128 8.59 -9.53 -22.57
CA VAL A 128 8.98 -10.14 -21.31
C VAL A 128 9.69 -11.48 -21.57
N ASN A 129 10.78 -11.75 -20.85
CA ASN A 129 11.42 -13.06 -20.85
C ASN A 129 10.63 -14.07 -20.00
N LEU A 130 9.95 -15.01 -20.66
CA LEU A 130 9.12 -16.03 -20.00
C LEU A 130 9.91 -17.01 -19.14
N ASN A 131 11.21 -17.16 -19.37
CA ASN A 131 12.06 -18.03 -18.56
C ASN A 131 12.36 -17.44 -17.18
N TYR A 132 12.01 -16.17 -16.94
CA TYR A 132 12.33 -15.48 -15.70
C TYR A 132 11.15 -15.51 -14.72
N GLN A 133 11.21 -16.48 -13.79
CA GLN A 133 10.14 -16.82 -12.85
C GLN A 133 9.61 -15.63 -12.04
N ASN A 134 10.44 -14.73 -11.51
CA ASN A 134 9.93 -13.62 -10.70
C ASN A 134 9.15 -12.59 -11.53
N PHE A 135 9.43 -12.47 -12.81
CA PHE A 135 8.79 -11.51 -13.70
C PHE A 135 7.50 -12.09 -14.25
N MET A 136 7.50 -13.39 -14.57
CA MET A 136 6.27 -14.15 -14.81
C MET A 136 5.38 -14.19 -13.58
N ARG A 137 5.92 -14.40 -12.39
CA ARG A 137 5.18 -14.32 -11.13
C ARG A 137 4.57 -12.92 -10.95
N GLN A 138 5.29 -11.83 -11.23
CA GLN A 138 4.75 -10.47 -11.17
C GLN A 138 3.61 -10.23 -12.16
N ILE A 139 3.65 -10.89 -13.31
CA ILE A 139 2.52 -10.93 -14.24
C ILE A 139 1.40 -11.76 -13.61
N GLU A 140 1.63 -13.02 -13.25
CA GLU A 140 0.66 -14.01 -12.77
C GLU A 140 0.03 -13.73 -11.40
N LEU A 141 0.62 -12.89 -10.54
CA LEU A 141 0.24 -12.66 -9.13
C LEU A 141 -1.09 -11.90 -8.92
N SER A 142 -2.04 -11.99 -9.84
CA SER A 142 -3.44 -11.66 -9.54
C SER A 142 -4.16 -12.78 -8.77
N VAL A 143 -3.46 -13.52 -7.91
CA VAL A 143 -4.12 -14.17 -6.77
C VAL A 143 -3.91 -13.22 -5.62
N LYS A 144 -4.98 -12.49 -5.24
CA LYS A 144 -5.11 -11.69 -4.01
C LYS A 144 -4.01 -12.07 -3.02
N GLU A 145 -2.97 -11.26 -2.90
CA GLU A 145 -2.06 -11.41 -1.77
C GLU A 145 -2.87 -11.10 -0.51
N CYS A 146 -3.48 -12.15 0.04
CA CYS A 146 -4.22 -12.10 1.26
C CYS A 146 -3.20 -12.07 2.39
N ILE A 147 -3.34 -11.11 3.29
CA ILE A 147 -2.59 -11.13 4.55
C ILE A 147 -3.32 -12.14 5.45
N PRO A 148 -2.72 -13.29 5.79
CA PRO A 148 -3.41 -14.29 6.62
C PRO A 148 -3.83 -13.68 7.95
N GLY A 149 -5.09 -13.91 8.34
CA GLY A 149 -5.68 -13.30 9.54
C GLY A 149 -6.14 -11.84 9.37
N LEU A 150 -6.08 -11.26 8.16
CA LEU A 150 -6.72 -9.97 7.87
C LEU A 150 -8.10 -10.20 7.25
N HIS A 151 -9.11 -9.53 7.80
CA HIS A 151 -10.45 -9.50 7.23
C HIS A 151 -10.94 -8.06 7.09
N LEU A 152 -11.50 -7.73 5.92
CA LEU A 152 -12.08 -6.43 5.61
C LEU A 152 -13.54 -6.62 5.20
N SER A 153 -14.45 -5.93 5.88
CA SER A 153 -15.86 -5.83 5.54
C SER A 153 -16.18 -4.39 5.18
N GLU A 154 -16.45 -4.15 3.90
CA GLU A 154 -16.93 -2.87 3.41
C GLU A 154 -18.40 -2.65 3.81
N GLU A 155 -18.84 -1.39 3.84
CA GLU A 155 -20.22 -0.99 4.18
C GLU A 155 -20.77 -1.67 5.46
N PHE A 156 -19.88 -1.91 6.43
CA PHE A 156 -20.24 -2.52 7.69
C PHE A 156 -21.06 -1.58 8.58
N ILE A 157 -20.93 -0.27 8.38
CA ILE A 157 -21.62 0.77 9.12
C ILE A 157 -22.62 1.43 8.16
N SER A 158 -23.88 1.61 8.57
CA SER A 158 -24.82 2.38 7.74
C SER A 158 -24.47 3.87 7.79
N GLU A 159 -24.89 4.63 6.79
CA GLU A 159 -24.66 6.08 6.75
C GLU A 159 -25.24 6.81 7.98
N GLU A 160 -26.46 6.44 8.38
CA GLU A 160 -27.13 6.98 9.58
C GLU A 160 -26.34 6.71 10.88
N LEU A 161 -25.78 5.50 11.01
CA LEU A 161 -24.99 5.13 12.17
C LEU A 161 -23.63 5.85 12.17
N GLU A 162 -22.98 5.96 11.00
CA GLU A 162 -21.75 6.75 10.84
C GLU A 162 -21.97 8.21 11.23
N GLU A 163 -23.04 8.85 10.73
CA GLU A 163 -23.38 10.23 11.06
C GLU A 163 -23.60 10.42 12.56
N THR A 164 -24.36 9.51 13.18
CA THR A 164 -24.61 9.52 14.62
C THR A 164 -23.32 9.44 15.43
N ILE A 165 -22.43 8.51 15.07
CA ILE A 165 -21.13 8.34 15.75
C ILE A 165 -20.25 9.57 15.56
N LEU A 166 -20.13 10.08 14.33
CA LEU A 166 -19.30 11.25 14.01
C LEU A 166 -19.79 12.49 14.75
N LYS A 167 -21.10 12.73 14.81
CA LYS A 167 -21.68 13.87 15.54
C LYS A 167 -21.29 13.84 17.02
N ASN A 168 -21.41 12.69 17.66
CA ASN A 168 -21.04 12.52 19.07
C ASN A 168 -19.53 12.71 19.30
N ILE A 169 -18.69 12.12 18.44
CA ILE A 169 -17.23 12.25 18.54
C ILE A 169 -16.77 13.70 18.35
N HIS A 170 -17.35 14.44 17.41
CA HIS A 170 -17.01 15.85 17.19
C HIS A 170 -17.45 16.76 18.34
N SER A 171 -18.51 16.40 19.06
CA SER A 171 -18.95 17.13 20.25
C SER A 171 -18.11 16.88 21.50
N ALA A 172 -17.23 15.86 21.48
CA ALA A 172 -16.39 15.52 22.61
C ALA A 172 -15.24 16.53 22.82
N ASN A 173 -14.93 16.82 24.07
CA ASN A 173 -13.89 17.78 24.50
C ASN A 173 -12.66 17.11 25.13
N THR A 174 -12.58 15.78 25.16
CA THR A 174 -11.55 14.99 25.87
C THR A 174 -10.36 14.58 24.98
N TRP A 175 -10.13 15.30 23.87
CA TRP A 175 -9.08 14.98 22.91
C TRP A 175 -7.67 15.20 23.48
N ILE A 176 -6.84 14.18 23.34
CA ILE A 176 -5.41 14.23 23.69
C ILE A 176 -4.60 14.41 22.40
N PRO A 177 -3.69 15.39 22.33
CA PRO A 177 -2.78 15.53 21.20
C PRO A 177 -1.81 14.34 21.12
N VAL A 178 -1.69 13.73 19.95
CA VAL A 178 -0.76 12.62 19.69
C VAL A 178 -0.04 12.90 18.37
N GLN A 179 1.19 13.42 18.47
CA GLN A 179 1.95 13.88 17.30
C GLN A 179 1.14 14.91 16.48
N HIS A 180 0.81 14.61 15.22
CA HIS A 180 -0.01 15.43 14.33
C HIS A 180 -1.49 15.01 14.30
N ARG A 181 -1.91 14.15 15.23
CA ARG A 181 -3.25 13.59 15.34
C ARG A 181 -3.84 13.91 16.71
N LYS A 182 -5.09 13.51 16.93
CA LYS A 182 -5.73 13.54 18.25
C LYS A 182 -6.30 12.17 18.58
N ALA A 183 -6.34 11.82 19.86
CA ALA A 183 -6.91 10.57 20.32
C ALA A 183 -7.84 10.76 21.53
N MET A 184 -8.78 9.83 21.71
CA MET A 184 -9.52 9.60 22.95
C MET A 184 -9.46 8.11 23.29
N HIS A 185 -9.52 7.79 24.57
CA HIS A 185 -9.44 6.42 25.07
C HIS A 185 -10.64 6.09 25.95
N PHE A 186 -11.13 4.86 25.84
CA PHE A 186 -12.21 4.32 26.66
C PHE A 186 -11.88 2.88 27.08
N GLY A 187 -12.44 2.46 28.21
CA GLY A 187 -12.12 1.22 28.93
C GLY A 187 -10.75 1.30 29.60
N HIS A 188 -9.69 1.47 28.80
CA HIS A 188 -8.32 1.68 29.28
C HIS A 188 -7.60 2.73 28.44
N SER A 189 -6.74 3.50 29.11
CA SER A 189 -5.87 4.49 28.47
C SER A 189 -4.74 3.80 27.70
N TYR A 190 -4.05 4.54 26.84
CA TYR A 190 -2.86 4.09 26.14
C TYR A 190 -1.71 5.06 26.40
N ASP A 191 -0.59 4.54 26.87
CA ASP A 191 0.62 5.31 27.12
C ASP A 191 1.49 5.29 25.86
N TYR A 192 1.63 6.46 25.21
CA TYR A 192 2.38 6.62 23.97
C TYR A 192 3.90 6.70 24.19
N ASP A 193 4.38 6.94 25.41
CA ASP A 193 5.80 6.95 25.72
C ASP A 193 6.31 5.51 25.92
N SER A 194 5.52 4.67 26.61
CA SER A 194 5.86 3.25 26.81
C SER A 194 5.28 2.30 25.75
N ASN A 195 4.34 2.76 24.92
CA ASN A 195 3.55 1.96 23.98
C ASN A 195 2.83 0.77 24.65
N GLN A 196 2.19 1.04 25.79
CA GLN A 196 1.52 0.02 26.59
C GLN A 196 0.12 0.46 26.99
N VAL A 197 -0.73 -0.53 27.31
CA VAL A 197 -2.02 -0.27 27.96
C VAL A 197 -1.80 0.44 29.32
N GLY A 198 -2.50 1.54 29.53
CA GLY A 198 -2.43 2.36 30.73
C GLY A 198 -3.50 2.00 31.77
N ALA A 199 -3.73 2.95 32.68
CA ALA A 199 -4.75 2.86 33.71
C ALA A 199 -6.18 2.76 33.11
N PRO A 200 -7.17 2.28 33.89
CA PRO A 200 -8.58 2.33 33.50
C PRO A 200 -9.01 3.72 33.01
N SER A 201 -9.91 3.74 32.05
CA SER A 201 -10.45 4.94 31.37
C SER A 201 -11.97 4.91 31.42
N PRO A 202 -12.69 5.98 31.05
CA PRO A 202 -14.15 5.97 31.03
C PRO A 202 -14.69 4.80 30.20
N GLU A 203 -15.84 4.27 30.59
CA GLU A 203 -16.49 3.18 29.86
C GLU A 203 -16.75 3.53 28.39
N PHE A 204 -17.00 2.51 27.57
CA PHE A 204 -17.29 2.72 26.16
C PHE A 204 -18.55 3.60 26.01
N PRO A 205 -18.51 4.60 25.12
CA PRO A 205 -19.61 5.54 25.01
C PRO A 205 -20.83 4.88 24.36
N TYR A 206 -22.03 5.28 24.78
CA TYR A 206 -23.29 4.63 24.37
C TYR A 206 -23.49 4.53 22.86
N TYR A 207 -23.01 5.51 22.08
CA TYR A 207 -23.14 5.52 20.63
C TYR A 207 -22.34 4.39 19.95
N MET A 208 -21.45 3.71 20.67
CA MET A 208 -20.75 2.51 20.20
C MET A 208 -21.57 1.23 20.34
N HIS A 209 -22.59 1.19 21.21
CA HIS A 209 -23.34 -0.04 21.49
C HIS A 209 -23.94 -0.70 20.24
N PRO A 210 -24.57 0.03 19.29
CA PRO A 210 -25.08 -0.59 18.06
C PRO A 210 -23.98 -1.28 17.25
N LEU A 211 -22.80 -0.64 17.17
CA LEU A 211 -21.67 -1.14 16.41
C LEU A 211 -21.03 -2.37 17.07
N LEU A 212 -20.91 -2.38 18.40
CA LEU A 212 -20.41 -3.52 19.16
C LEU A 212 -21.36 -4.72 19.10
N ASN A 213 -22.68 -4.47 19.17
CA ASN A 213 -23.69 -5.51 19.01
C ASN A 213 -23.64 -6.12 17.61
N LYS A 214 -23.51 -5.29 16.57
CA LYS A 214 -23.35 -5.76 15.19
C LYS A 214 -22.07 -6.58 15.02
N LEU A 215 -20.94 -6.12 15.57
CA LEU A 215 -19.68 -6.85 15.57
C LEU A 215 -19.83 -8.24 16.20
N LYS A 216 -20.43 -8.32 17.39
CA LYS A 216 -20.65 -9.58 18.11
C LYS A 216 -21.55 -10.54 17.33
N THR A 217 -22.60 -10.04 16.70
CA THR A 217 -23.54 -10.86 15.90
C THR A 217 -22.88 -11.39 14.62
N CYS A 218 -22.14 -10.54 13.91
CA CYS A 218 -21.51 -10.93 12.64
C CYS A 218 -20.21 -11.75 12.83
N TYR A 219 -19.51 -11.54 13.94
CA TYR A 219 -18.21 -12.15 14.23
C TYR A 219 -18.17 -12.69 15.68
N PRO A 220 -18.90 -13.78 15.98
CA PRO A 220 -19.01 -14.31 17.35
C PRO A 220 -17.70 -14.85 17.94
N SER A 221 -16.70 -15.13 17.10
CA SER A 221 -15.34 -15.50 17.54
C SER A 221 -14.54 -14.32 18.07
N VAL A 222 -14.92 -13.09 17.72
CA VAL A 222 -14.27 -11.88 18.22
C VAL A 222 -14.66 -11.71 19.69
N PRO A 223 -13.68 -11.63 20.62
CA PRO A 223 -13.96 -11.51 22.04
C PRO A 223 -14.60 -10.18 22.39
N VAL A 224 -15.14 -10.09 23.61
CA VAL A 224 -15.62 -8.81 24.16
C VAL A 224 -14.44 -7.85 24.27
N MET A 225 -14.54 -6.71 23.60
CA MET A 225 -13.47 -5.71 23.54
C MET A 225 -13.46 -4.86 24.81
N GLU A 226 -12.26 -4.58 25.32
CA GLU A 226 -12.04 -3.95 26.63
C GLU A 226 -11.41 -2.56 26.51
N GLN A 227 -10.81 -2.25 25.36
CA GLN A 227 -10.11 -1.01 25.11
C GLN A 227 -10.57 -0.42 23.77
N LEU A 228 -10.95 0.85 23.76
CA LEU A 228 -11.25 1.63 22.55
C LEU A 228 -10.33 2.83 22.44
N THR A 229 -9.65 2.96 21.32
CA THR A 229 -8.92 4.16 20.92
C THR A 229 -9.61 4.81 19.73
N VAL A 230 -10.17 6.00 19.94
CA VAL A 230 -10.67 6.87 18.88
C VAL A 230 -9.53 7.74 18.38
N GLN A 231 -9.24 7.74 17.08
CA GLN A 231 -8.19 8.57 16.50
C GLN A 231 -8.74 9.46 15.40
N TYR A 232 -8.46 10.75 15.50
CA TYR A 232 -8.76 11.75 14.48
C TYR A 232 -7.51 12.08 13.66
N TYR A 233 -7.65 11.98 12.34
CA TYR A 233 -6.61 12.22 11.35
C TYR A 233 -6.98 13.47 10.52
N PRO A 234 -6.32 14.62 10.76
CA PRO A 234 -6.38 15.74 9.85
C PRO A 234 -5.85 15.38 8.45
N ILE A 235 -6.32 16.09 7.42
CA ILE A 235 -5.85 15.90 6.04
C ILE A 235 -4.33 16.06 5.97
N GLY A 236 -3.65 15.13 5.28
CA GLY A 236 -2.19 15.16 5.14
C GLY A 236 -1.44 14.40 6.24
N THR A 237 -2.12 14.02 7.32
CA THR A 237 -1.50 13.27 8.41
C THR A 237 -1.55 11.76 8.16
N GLY A 238 -0.84 11.02 8.99
CA GLY A 238 -0.72 9.57 8.90
C GLY A 238 -0.25 9.00 10.24
N ILE A 239 0.01 7.69 10.27
CA ILE A 239 0.61 6.99 11.41
C ILE A 239 1.79 6.17 10.90
N PRO A 240 2.98 6.27 11.51
CA PRO A 240 4.16 5.54 11.05
C PRO A 240 3.96 4.01 11.15
N PRO A 241 4.75 3.21 10.43
CA PRO A 241 4.72 1.75 10.54
C PRO A 241 4.94 1.28 11.97
N HIS A 242 4.03 0.44 12.46
CA HIS A 242 4.10 -0.18 13.77
C HIS A 242 3.34 -1.51 13.78
N ILE A 243 3.63 -2.33 14.79
CA ILE A 243 2.81 -3.46 15.21
C ILE A 243 2.31 -3.13 16.60
N ASP A 244 1.03 -3.32 16.88
CA ASP A 244 0.48 -3.09 18.21
C ASP A 244 1.20 -3.97 19.23
N CYS A 245 1.42 -3.50 20.45
CA CYS A 245 2.19 -4.23 21.46
C CYS A 245 1.61 -5.63 21.73
N HIS A 246 2.40 -6.69 21.52
CA HIS A 246 1.96 -8.10 21.65
C HIS A 246 1.60 -8.41 23.10
N SER A 247 2.39 -7.88 24.03
CA SER A 247 2.18 -8.13 25.45
C SER A 247 1.01 -7.34 26.03
N SER A 248 0.65 -6.16 25.52
CA SER A 248 -0.47 -5.34 26.03
C SER A 248 -1.83 -5.80 25.56
N PHE A 249 -1.93 -6.28 24.32
CA PHE A 249 -3.22 -6.53 23.67
C PHE A 249 -3.36 -7.97 23.20
N GLY A 250 -4.60 -8.45 23.19
CA GLY A 250 -4.90 -9.82 22.79
C GLY A 250 -4.74 -10.07 21.28
N GLU A 251 -5.32 -11.20 20.86
CA GLU A 251 -5.18 -11.75 19.52
C GLU A 251 -5.87 -10.92 18.44
N TYR A 252 -7.01 -10.33 18.76
CA TYR A 252 -7.82 -9.57 17.83
C TYR A 252 -7.61 -8.06 18.01
N ILE A 253 -7.34 -7.39 16.89
CA ILE A 253 -7.44 -5.93 16.77
C ILE A 253 -8.54 -5.64 15.76
N VAL A 254 -9.54 -4.89 16.20
CA VAL A 254 -10.68 -4.52 15.36
C VAL A 254 -10.63 -3.02 15.12
N ALA A 255 -10.77 -2.57 13.88
CA ALA A 255 -10.73 -1.16 13.54
C ALA A 255 -11.87 -0.79 12.59
N PHE A 256 -12.63 0.25 12.93
CA PHE A 256 -13.59 0.86 12.03
C PHE A 256 -13.03 2.12 11.39
N SER A 257 -13.34 2.35 10.13
CA SER A 257 -12.98 3.57 9.39
C SER A 257 -14.22 4.43 9.17
N LEU A 258 -14.16 5.71 9.58
CA LEU A 258 -15.27 6.66 9.46
C LEU A 258 -14.83 7.95 8.75
N GLY A 259 -15.77 8.59 8.08
CA GLY A 259 -15.57 9.85 7.37
C GLY A 259 -14.91 9.65 6.02
N SER A 260 -13.58 9.62 5.97
CA SER A 260 -12.83 9.50 4.71
C SER A 260 -12.05 8.20 4.60
N SER A 261 -12.18 7.55 3.44
CA SER A 261 -11.40 6.38 3.04
C SER A 261 -9.91 6.66 2.97
N VAL A 262 -9.09 5.64 3.24
CA VAL A 262 -7.62 5.77 3.26
C VAL A 262 -6.94 4.48 2.82
N ILE A 263 -5.82 4.59 2.12
CA ILE A 263 -4.94 3.43 1.94
C ILE A 263 -4.09 3.22 3.19
N MET A 264 -4.19 2.02 3.76
CA MET A 264 -3.30 1.51 4.79
C MET A 264 -2.26 0.59 4.16
N GLU A 265 -0.99 0.84 4.47
CA GLU A 265 0.11 -0.01 4.04
C GLU A 265 0.39 -1.06 5.11
N PHE A 266 0.42 -2.32 4.70
CA PHE A 266 0.88 -3.44 5.50
C PHE A 266 2.22 -3.92 4.97
N LYS A 267 3.18 -4.14 5.88
CA LYS A 267 4.50 -4.66 5.55
C LYS A 267 4.87 -5.82 6.47
N ASN A 268 5.09 -6.99 5.89
CA ASN A 268 5.57 -8.17 6.61
C ASN A 268 6.98 -7.90 7.12
N VAL A 269 7.19 -8.04 8.43
CA VAL A 269 8.46 -7.68 9.06
C VAL A 269 9.58 -8.67 8.69
N LYS A 270 9.27 -9.94 8.45
CA LYS A 270 10.26 -10.97 8.11
C LYS A 270 10.61 -10.96 6.61
N THR A 271 9.62 -10.93 5.73
CA THR A 271 9.86 -11.02 4.27
C THR A 271 10.09 -9.67 3.61
N GLY A 272 9.64 -8.58 4.25
CA GLY A 272 9.66 -7.24 3.66
C GLY A 272 8.57 -7.00 2.61
N ASN A 273 7.70 -7.97 2.34
CA ASN A 273 6.57 -7.83 1.42
C ASN A 273 5.66 -6.69 1.86
N VAL A 274 5.18 -5.89 0.91
CA VAL A 274 4.32 -4.74 1.15
C VAL A 274 3.03 -4.88 0.38
N ILE A 275 1.91 -4.77 1.08
CA ILE A 275 0.56 -4.82 0.51
C ILE A 275 -0.17 -3.57 0.95
N ASN A 276 -0.76 -2.84 0.00
CA ASN A 276 -1.57 -1.66 0.29
C ASN A 276 -3.04 -2.06 0.23
N ILE A 277 -3.77 -1.81 1.30
CA ILE A 277 -5.19 -2.10 1.37
C ILE A 277 -5.95 -0.78 1.43
N ASP A 278 -6.89 -0.61 0.50
CA ASP A 278 -7.84 0.49 0.60
C ASP A 278 -8.83 0.20 1.73
N LEU A 279 -8.97 1.13 2.67
CA LEU A 279 -9.95 1.09 3.74
C LEU A 279 -11.04 2.13 3.41
N PRO A 280 -12.17 1.72 2.82
CA PRO A 280 -13.31 2.59 2.61
C PRO A 280 -13.80 3.20 3.93
N ASN A 281 -14.49 4.35 3.87
CA ASN A 281 -15.31 4.77 5.01
C ASN A 281 -16.40 3.72 5.27
N ARG A 282 -16.94 3.72 6.50
CA ARG A 282 -17.92 2.73 6.98
C ARG A 282 -17.45 1.28 6.96
N SER A 283 -16.15 1.03 6.79
CA SER A 283 -15.59 -0.33 6.77
C SER A 283 -15.14 -0.80 8.15
N LEU A 284 -15.11 -2.13 8.30
CA LEU A 284 -14.58 -2.88 9.44
C LEU A 284 -13.34 -3.65 8.98
N LEU A 285 -12.23 -3.44 9.65
CA LEU A 285 -10.99 -4.21 9.52
C LEU A 285 -10.79 -5.06 10.79
N ILE A 286 -10.49 -6.33 10.63
CA ILE A 286 -10.11 -7.24 11.71
C ILE A 286 -8.71 -7.77 11.39
N LEU A 287 -7.80 -7.67 12.36
CA LEU A 287 -6.48 -8.28 12.33
C LEU A 287 -6.42 -9.35 13.42
N SER A 288 -6.11 -10.57 13.03
CA SER A 288 -5.79 -11.70 13.89
C SER A 288 -4.55 -12.43 13.36
N GLU A 289 -4.05 -13.40 14.13
CA GLU A 289 -2.97 -14.29 13.69
C GLU A 289 -1.78 -13.52 13.06
N GLU A 290 -1.37 -13.91 11.85
CA GLU A 290 -0.21 -13.34 11.18
C GLU A 290 -0.36 -11.84 10.93
N ALA A 291 -1.52 -11.38 10.43
CA ALA A 291 -1.81 -9.98 10.18
C ALA A 291 -1.60 -9.11 11.42
N ARG A 292 -1.96 -9.63 12.59
CA ARG A 292 -1.80 -8.92 13.85
C ARG A 292 -0.34 -8.90 14.33
N TYR A 293 0.36 -10.02 14.23
CA TYR A 293 1.63 -10.24 14.94
C TYR A 293 2.90 -10.11 14.08
N ALA A 294 2.79 -10.20 12.75
CA ALA A 294 3.94 -10.19 11.85
C ALA A 294 3.91 -9.09 10.78
N TRP A 295 2.77 -8.44 10.61
CA TRP A 295 2.59 -7.36 9.64
C TRP A 295 2.52 -6.01 10.35
N SER A 296 3.52 -5.16 10.10
CA SER A 296 3.43 -3.76 10.48
C SER A 296 2.42 -3.04 9.61
N HIS A 297 1.65 -2.13 10.20
CA HIS A 297 0.66 -1.35 9.48
C HIS A 297 0.93 0.15 9.64
N SER A 298 0.61 0.92 8.59
CA SER A 298 0.86 2.36 8.56
C SER A 298 -0.13 3.09 7.67
N ILE A 299 -0.30 4.39 7.94
CA ILE A 299 -0.96 5.30 7.02
C ILE A 299 0.08 6.36 6.65
N ARG A 300 0.52 6.39 5.40
CA ARG A 300 1.47 7.39 4.93
C ARG A 300 0.88 8.79 5.06
N ALA A 301 1.68 9.76 5.50
CA ALA A 301 1.28 11.16 5.59
C ALA A 301 1.24 11.81 4.20
N ARG A 302 0.03 11.93 3.62
CA ARG A 302 -0.22 12.51 2.29
C ARG A 302 -1.65 13.04 2.18
N LYS A 303 -1.91 13.91 1.21
CA LYS A 303 -3.22 14.55 0.99
C LYS A 303 -4.13 13.79 0.00
N SER A 304 -3.58 12.81 -0.70
CA SER A 304 -4.31 11.98 -1.68
C SER A 304 -3.74 10.58 -1.72
N ASP A 305 -4.59 9.62 -2.05
CA ASP A 305 -4.26 8.23 -2.32
C ASP A 305 -4.34 7.95 -3.82
N GLN A 306 -3.50 7.03 -4.27
CA GLN A 306 -3.62 6.45 -5.60
C GLN A 306 -4.18 5.05 -5.47
N LEU A 307 -5.31 4.80 -6.11
CA LEU A 307 -6.02 3.52 -6.10
C LEU A 307 -5.41 2.54 -7.11
N GLU A 308 -5.77 1.26 -7.02
CA GLU A 308 -5.25 0.21 -7.90
C GLU A 308 -5.55 0.47 -9.39
N ASN A 309 -6.72 1.04 -9.69
CA ASN A 309 -7.11 1.47 -11.04
C ASN A 309 -6.34 2.71 -11.54
N GLY A 310 -5.43 3.26 -10.72
CA GLY A 310 -4.62 4.44 -10.99
C GLY A 310 -5.30 5.78 -10.72
N GLN A 311 -6.59 5.79 -10.37
CA GLN A 311 -7.30 7.01 -9.98
C GLN A 311 -6.71 7.62 -8.71
N VAL A 312 -6.77 8.95 -8.62
CA VAL A 312 -6.30 9.70 -7.45
C VAL A 312 -7.50 10.15 -6.61
N ARG A 313 -7.62 9.59 -5.40
CA ARG A 313 -8.63 10.00 -4.42
C ARG A 313 -8.04 11.02 -3.44
N ARG A 314 -8.63 12.22 -3.35
CA ARG A 314 -8.27 13.19 -2.31
C ARG A 314 -8.73 12.67 -0.94
N ARG A 315 -7.88 12.81 0.07
CA ARG A 315 -8.25 12.45 1.45
C ARG A 315 -9.04 13.59 2.11
N GLY A 316 -10.08 13.22 2.82
CA GLY A 316 -10.80 14.07 3.75
C GLY A 316 -10.31 13.90 5.18
N GLN A 317 -11.07 14.46 6.12
CA GLN A 317 -10.87 14.18 7.55
C GLN A 317 -11.33 12.75 7.84
N ARG A 318 -10.54 12.01 8.60
CA ARG A 318 -10.82 10.60 8.92
C ARG A 318 -10.82 10.39 10.42
N ILE A 319 -11.75 9.56 10.89
CA ILE A 319 -11.74 9.01 12.24
C ILE A 319 -11.58 7.48 12.15
N SER A 320 -10.80 6.90 13.04
CA SER A 320 -10.82 5.45 13.28
C SER A 320 -11.17 5.11 14.71
N LEU A 321 -11.86 3.99 14.86
CA LEU A 321 -12.24 3.41 16.15
C LEU A 321 -11.54 2.06 16.27
N THR A 322 -10.48 1.99 17.07
CA THR A 322 -9.69 0.77 17.24
C THR A 322 -10.01 0.12 18.58
N LEU A 323 -10.50 -1.11 18.52
CA LEU A 323 -10.90 -1.96 19.63
C LEU A 323 -9.91 -3.10 19.86
N ARG A 324 -9.63 -3.39 21.13
CA ARG A 324 -8.72 -4.44 21.55
C ARG A 324 -9.19 -5.09 22.85
N THR A 325 -8.79 -6.34 23.06
CA THR A 325 -8.72 -6.93 24.40
C THR A 325 -7.38 -6.62 25.04
N ILE A 326 -7.32 -6.71 26.36
CA ILE A 326 -6.13 -6.40 27.15
C ILE A 326 -5.56 -7.69 27.71
N ASN A 327 -4.23 -7.75 27.80
CA ASN A 327 -3.52 -8.81 28.50
C ASN A 327 -3.03 -8.25 29.86
N PRO A 328 -3.73 -8.51 30.99
CA PRO A 328 -3.43 -7.86 32.27
C PRO A 328 -2.02 -8.16 32.79
N GLY A 329 -1.51 -9.37 32.52
CA GLY A 329 -0.16 -9.78 32.93
C GLY A 329 0.97 -9.18 32.08
N ARG A 330 0.64 -8.48 30.99
CA ARG A 330 1.60 -8.05 29.96
C ARG A 330 2.53 -9.18 29.55
N ILE A 331 1.97 -10.35 29.27
CA ILE A 331 2.68 -11.55 28.81
C ILE A 331 1.89 -12.05 27.60
N CYS A 332 2.60 -12.26 26.50
CA CYS A 332 2.01 -12.78 25.27
C CYS A 332 2.33 -14.26 25.09
N LYS A 333 1.38 -15.01 24.53
CA LYS A 333 1.53 -16.44 24.19
C LYS A 333 1.51 -16.70 22.68
N CYS A 334 1.73 -15.67 21.87
CA CYS A 334 1.65 -15.78 20.42
C CYS A 334 2.78 -16.66 19.86
N SER A 335 2.55 -17.27 18.69
CA SER A 335 3.54 -18.10 18.00
C SER A 335 4.69 -17.30 17.35
N TRP A 336 4.58 -15.97 17.27
CA TRP A 336 5.60 -15.08 16.69
C TRP A 336 6.64 -14.63 17.71
N ILE A 337 7.32 -15.60 18.32
CA ILE A 337 8.24 -15.42 19.45
C ILE A 337 9.33 -14.37 19.15
N ASP A 338 9.92 -14.40 17.95
CA ASP A 338 11.00 -13.48 17.55
C ASP A 338 10.56 -12.01 17.41
N LEU A 339 9.26 -11.78 17.19
CA LEU A 339 8.69 -10.45 16.97
C LEU A 339 7.99 -9.90 18.23
N CYS A 340 7.87 -10.73 19.25
CA CYS A 340 7.10 -10.45 20.44
C CYS A 340 7.93 -9.75 21.52
N ASP A 341 7.43 -8.63 22.03
CA ASP A 341 8.10 -7.83 23.05
C ASP A 341 8.23 -8.54 24.41
N LYS A 342 7.24 -9.35 24.79
CA LYS A 342 7.29 -10.15 26.03
C LYS A 342 6.54 -11.48 25.89
N ASN A 343 7.19 -12.44 25.23
CA ASN A 343 6.63 -13.78 25.02
C ASN A 343 6.88 -14.70 26.23
N VAL A 344 5.92 -15.58 26.53
CA VAL A 344 6.05 -16.58 27.61
C VAL A 344 7.27 -17.50 27.42
N ALA A 345 7.60 -17.89 26.18
CA ALA A 345 8.74 -18.76 25.90
C ALA A 345 10.10 -18.12 26.25
N HIS A 346 10.22 -16.79 26.14
CA HIS A 346 11.43 -16.06 26.56
C HIS A 346 11.59 -16.06 28.08
N LEU A 347 10.49 -16.08 28.82
CA LEU A 347 10.49 -16.12 30.29
C LEU A 347 10.85 -17.51 30.82
N GLU A 348 10.42 -18.57 30.13
CA GLU A 348 10.71 -19.96 30.51
C GLU A 348 12.16 -20.38 30.17
N SER A 349 12.78 -19.74 29.18
CA SER A 349 14.13 -20.09 28.69
C SER A 349 15.27 -19.19 29.21
N ASN A 350 14.98 -18.17 30.03
CA ASN A 350 15.95 -17.12 30.45
C ASN A 350 16.68 -16.44 29.28
N HIS A 351 16.12 -16.46 28.07
CA HIS A 351 16.73 -15.90 26.87
C HIS A 351 15.89 -14.71 26.37
N PHE A 352 16.44 -13.50 26.45
CA PHE A 352 15.82 -12.31 25.87
C PHE A 352 16.32 -12.11 24.43
N PRO A 353 15.44 -11.82 23.45
CA PRO A 353 15.86 -11.63 22.06
C PRO A 353 16.79 -10.42 21.91
N LYS A 354 17.91 -10.60 21.20
CA LYS A 354 18.90 -9.55 20.91
C LYS A 354 18.45 -8.52 19.86
N THR A 355 17.30 -8.75 19.23
CA THR A 355 16.73 -7.88 18.20
C THR A 355 15.25 -7.64 18.48
N LEU A 356 14.94 -6.98 19.59
CA LEU A 356 13.81 -6.06 19.55
C LEU A 356 14.15 -5.08 18.43
N VAL A 357 13.30 -4.96 17.42
CA VAL A 357 13.42 -3.82 16.48
C VAL A 357 13.49 -2.59 17.38
N PRO A 358 14.60 -1.83 17.40
CA PRO A 358 14.65 -0.64 18.19
C PRO A 358 13.53 0.23 17.64
N PHE A 359 12.54 0.53 18.48
CA PHE A 359 11.79 1.75 18.27
C PHE A 359 12.85 2.85 18.20
N ILE A 360 12.86 3.62 17.11
CA ILE A 360 13.65 4.83 17.02
C ILE A 360 12.76 5.90 17.66
N PRO A 361 12.86 6.21 18.97
CA PRO A 361 12.33 7.45 19.45
C PRO A 361 13.09 8.53 18.68
N ARG A 362 12.39 9.32 17.86
CA ARG A 362 12.97 10.58 17.40
C ARG A 362 13.31 11.35 18.65
N SER A 363 14.61 11.58 18.86
CA SER A 363 15.12 12.50 19.86
C SER A 363 14.25 13.75 19.82
N LYS A 364 13.73 14.15 20.98
CA LYS A 364 13.16 15.49 21.15
C LYS A 364 14.27 16.46 20.74
N ASN A 365 14.22 16.97 19.51
CA ASN A 365 14.96 18.17 19.16
C ASN A 365 14.31 19.28 19.98
N LYS A 366 14.79 19.45 21.21
CA LYS A 366 14.80 20.74 21.87
C LYS A 366 15.65 21.64 20.97
N ARG A 367 15.02 22.29 19.99
CA ARG A 367 15.53 23.59 19.55
C ARG A 367 15.09 24.56 20.63
N ALA A 368 16.03 24.79 21.54
CA ALA A 368 16.15 26.06 22.23
C ALA A 368 16.50 27.15 21.19
N ALA A 369 16.11 28.37 21.54
CA ALA A 369 16.12 29.62 20.77
C ALA A 369 14.85 29.85 19.93
#